data_AF-A0AAD5RCB4-F1
#
_entry.id   AF-A0AAD5RCB4-F1
#
_cell.length_a   1.000
_cell.length_b   1.000
_cell.length_c   1.000
_cell.angle_alpha   90.00
_cell.angle_beta   90.00
_cell.angle_gamma   90.00
#
_symmetry.space_group_name_H-M   'P 1'
#
loop_
_entity.id
_entity.type
_entity.pdbx_description
1 polymer ?
#
loop_
_entity_poly.entity_id
_entity_poly.type
_entity_poly.pdbx_seq_one_letter_code
_entity_poly.pdbx_strand_id
1 'polypeptide(L)'
;MLFAQSKILMSVVLNTVLLLHAERRLDNTNAHMGRKEIAQSKNKYVQNLLFSSKLWLSSDQSEKLKNLQIKGDNEAVVRELEEYYRNLDDKTRATLRIQSACRAILSEEINQSSVDELITMKTKMATSLELVNKVKSLFQSVKRSDISIIEPLCVAAYENSHVPTVNDSRQLSKGKK
;
A
#
# COMPACT_ATOMS: atom_id res chain seq x y z
N MET A 1 -40.24 -36.25 -48.70
CA MET A 1 -39.54 -34.94 -48.57
C MET A 1 -39.40 -34.42 -47.12
N LEU A 2 -40.12 -34.93 -46.10
CA LEU A 2 -40.03 -34.42 -44.71
C LEU A 2 -38.73 -34.75 -43.95
N PHE A 3 -37.98 -35.80 -44.31
CA PHE A 3 -36.76 -36.19 -43.59
C PHE A 3 -35.55 -35.26 -43.84
N ALA A 4 -35.54 -34.51 -44.95
CA ALA A 4 -34.44 -33.60 -45.29
C ALA A 4 -34.48 -32.30 -44.47
N GLN A 5 -35.69 -31.77 -44.20
CA GLN A 5 -35.90 -30.55 -43.44
C GLN A 5 -35.46 -30.69 -41.96
N SER A 6 -35.68 -31.87 -41.37
CA SER A 6 -35.30 -32.16 -39.98
C SER A 6 -33.78 -32.21 -39.76
N LYS A 7 -33.02 -32.75 -40.73
CA LYS A 7 -31.54 -32.80 -40.65
C LYS A 7 -30.91 -31.41 -40.74
N ILE A 8 -31.47 -30.54 -41.57
CA ILE A 8 -31.00 -29.15 -41.74
C ILE A 8 -31.23 -28.37 -40.43
N LEU A 9 -32.42 -28.52 -39.83
CA LEU A 9 -32.75 -27.83 -38.58
C LEU A 9 -31.84 -28.26 -37.41
N MET A 10 -31.58 -29.56 -37.27
CA MET A 10 -30.65 -30.09 -36.25
C MET A 10 -29.22 -29.57 -36.44
N SER A 11 -28.75 -29.45 -37.68
CA SER A 11 -27.40 -28.95 -37.97
C SER A 11 -27.23 -27.46 -37.64
N VAL A 12 -28.27 -26.64 -37.88
CA VAL A 12 -28.26 -25.22 -37.51
C VAL A 12 -28.28 -25.03 -35.99
N VAL A 13 -29.08 -25.83 -35.27
CA VAL A 13 -29.12 -25.79 -33.80
C VAL A 13 -27.79 -26.25 -33.19
N LEU A 14 -27.16 -27.28 -33.74
CA LEU A 14 -25.88 -27.76 -33.24
C LEU A 14 -24.76 -26.72 -33.44
N ASN A 15 -24.71 -26.07 -34.61
CA ASN A 15 -23.73 -25.02 -34.90
C ASN A 15 -23.92 -23.77 -34.03
N THR A 16 -25.16 -23.35 -33.77
CA THR A 16 -25.44 -22.20 -32.89
C THR A 16 -25.10 -22.49 -31.43
N VAL A 17 -25.36 -23.70 -30.94
CA VAL A 17 -24.95 -24.12 -29.59
C VAL A 17 -23.43 -24.22 -29.45
N LEU A 18 -22.72 -24.64 -30.50
CA LEU A 18 -21.26 -24.66 -30.54
C LEU A 18 -20.66 -23.25 -30.53
N LEU A 19 -21.21 -22.32 -31.32
CA LEU A 19 -20.80 -20.91 -31.32
C LEU A 19 -21.02 -20.26 -29.95
N LEU A 20 -22.20 -20.45 -29.34
CA LEU A 20 -22.49 -19.94 -27.99
C LEU A 20 -21.57 -20.52 -26.92
N HIS A 21 -21.18 -21.80 -27.01
CA HIS A 21 -20.22 -22.41 -26.09
C HIS A 21 -18.79 -21.86 -26.29
N ALA A 22 -18.41 -21.53 -27.52
CA ALA A 22 -17.11 -20.95 -27.83
C ALA A 22 -16.99 -19.51 -27.28
N GLU A 23 -18.04 -18.70 -27.46
CA GLU A 23 -18.13 -17.34 -26.89
C GLU A 23 -18.08 -17.36 -25.36
N ARG A 24 -18.85 -18.25 -24.71
CA ARG A 24 -18.81 -18.43 -23.25
C ARG A 24 -17.44 -18.87 -22.74
N ARG A 25 -16.68 -19.66 -23.51
CA ARG A 25 -15.30 -20.04 -23.15
C ARG A 25 -14.35 -18.85 -23.20
N LEU A 26 -14.46 -18.01 -24.23
CA LEU A 26 -13.62 -16.81 -24.38
C LEU A 26 -13.86 -15.79 -23.25
N ASP A 27 -15.12 -15.54 -22.89
CA ASP A 27 -15.46 -14.65 -21.76
C ASP A 27 -14.92 -15.17 -20.43
N ASN A 28 -15.03 -16.48 -20.18
CA ASN A 28 -14.55 -17.09 -18.94
C ASN A 28 -13.02 -17.07 -18.85
N THR A 29 -12.31 -17.22 -19.98
CA THR A 29 -10.85 -17.10 -20.02
C THR A 29 -10.39 -15.66 -19.81
N ASN A 30 -11.07 -14.67 -20.39
CA ASN A 30 -10.74 -13.25 -20.20
C ASN A 30 -10.99 -12.80 -18.75
N ALA A 31 -12.10 -13.24 -18.14
CA ALA A 31 -12.39 -12.97 -16.73
C ALA A 31 -11.37 -13.63 -15.78
N HIS A 32 -10.87 -14.82 -16.11
CA HIS A 32 -9.85 -15.51 -15.32
C HIS A 32 -8.47 -14.85 -15.45
N MET A 33 -8.11 -14.36 -16.64
CA MET A 33 -6.86 -13.63 -16.88
C MET A 33 -6.85 -12.27 -16.17
N GLY A 34 -7.93 -11.49 -16.28
CA GLY A 34 -8.08 -10.22 -15.56
C GLY A 34 -8.09 -10.37 -14.04
N ARG A 35 -8.65 -11.47 -13.49
CA ARG A 35 -8.62 -11.73 -12.04
C ARG A 35 -7.23 -12.16 -11.54
N LYS A 36 -6.42 -12.84 -12.37
CA LYS A 36 -5.02 -13.17 -12.05
C LYS A 36 -4.10 -11.95 -12.11
N GLU A 37 -4.27 -11.06 -13.09
CA GLU A 37 -3.53 -9.78 -13.14
C GLU A 37 -3.85 -8.86 -11.94
N ILE A 38 -5.13 -8.75 -11.56
CA ILE A 38 -5.55 -7.98 -10.37
C ILE A 38 -4.97 -8.56 -9.06
N ALA A 39 -4.79 -9.89 -8.99
CA ALA A 39 -4.16 -10.54 -7.84
C ALA A 39 -2.64 -10.33 -7.80
N GLN A 40 -1.98 -10.21 -8.95
CA GLN A 40 -0.54 -9.92 -9.08
C GLN A 40 -0.20 -8.46 -8.79
N SER A 41 -1.16 -7.55 -8.94
CA SER A 41 -1.02 -6.10 -8.72
C SER A 41 -0.95 -5.66 -7.25
N LYS A 42 -1.22 -6.54 -6.29
CA LYS A 42 -1.43 -6.18 -4.88
C LYS A 42 -0.14 -6.31 -4.06
N ASN A 43 0.68 -5.27 -4.00
CA ASN A 43 1.86 -5.24 -3.12
C ASN A 43 1.42 -5.24 -1.65
N LYS A 44 1.74 -6.31 -0.91
CA LYS A 44 1.35 -6.50 0.51
C LYS A 44 1.80 -5.35 1.41
N TYR A 45 3.00 -4.82 1.20
CA TYR A 45 3.56 -3.73 2.03
C TYR A 45 2.77 -2.44 1.84
N VAL A 46 2.44 -2.11 0.58
CA VAL A 46 1.58 -0.97 0.24
C VAL A 46 0.17 -1.16 0.79
N GLN A 47 -0.39 -2.38 0.76
CA GLN A 47 -1.68 -2.67 1.41
C GLN A 47 -1.66 -2.39 2.91
N ASN A 48 -0.61 -2.84 3.60
CA ASN A 48 -0.46 -2.63 5.05
C ASN A 48 -0.41 -1.14 5.39
N LEU A 49 0.29 -0.34 4.57
CA LEU A 49 0.32 1.11 4.75
C LEU A 49 -1.02 1.77 4.48
N LEU A 50 -1.71 1.40 3.41
CA LEU A 50 -3.07 1.91 3.12
C LEU A 50 -4.04 1.59 4.26
N PHE A 51 -3.97 0.37 4.80
CA PHE A 51 -4.76 -0.01 5.96
C PHE A 51 -4.45 0.87 7.18
N SER A 52 -3.15 1.12 7.45
CA SER A 52 -2.72 2.01 8.53
C SER A 52 -3.13 3.47 8.31
N SER A 53 -3.43 3.85 7.07
CA SER A 53 -3.72 5.23 6.66
C SER A 53 -5.20 5.59 6.68
N LYS A 54 -6.10 4.59 6.64
CA LYS A 54 -7.55 4.76 6.44
C LYS A 54 -8.24 5.77 7.37
N LEU A 55 -7.75 5.96 8.59
CA LEU A 55 -8.41 6.78 9.61
C LEU A 55 -8.11 8.29 9.51
N TRP A 56 -7.12 8.69 8.71
CA TRP A 56 -6.72 10.10 8.57
C TRP A 56 -6.77 10.59 7.13
N LEU A 57 -7.25 9.76 6.21
CA LEU A 57 -7.53 10.14 4.83
C LEU A 57 -8.96 10.65 4.68
N SER A 58 -9.15 11.66 3.84
CA SER A 58 -10.48 12.05 3.39
C SER A 58 -11.09 10.99 2.46
N SER A 59 -12.39 11.12 2.16
CA SER A 59 -13.07 10.24 1.19
C SER A 59 -12.40 10.33 -0.19
N ASP A 60 -12.15 11.55 -0.67
CA ASP A 60 -11.58 11.79 -1.99
C ASP A 60 -10.14 11.26 -2.10
N GLN A 61 -9.33 11.47 -1.06
CA GLN A 61 -7.98 10.90 -0.97
C GLN A 61 -8.03 9.38 -0.99
N SER A 62 -8.96 8.78 -0.23
CA SER A 62 -9.15 7.33 -0.18
C SER A 62 -9.57 6.76 -1.53
N GLU A 63 -10.44 7.45 -2.27
CA GLU A 63 -10.86 7.06 -3.61
C GLU A 63 -9.73 7.16 -4.63
N LYS A 64 -8.97 8.25 -4.62
CA LYS A 64 -7.79 8.43 -5.49
C LYS A 64 -6.78 7.30 -5.27
N LEU A 65 -6.48 6.94 -4.02
CA LEU A 65 -5.57 5.85 -3.69
C LEU A 65 -6.10 4.47 -4.12
N LYS A 66 -7.41 4.22 -4.02
CA LYS A 66 -8.03 2.99 -4.55
C LYS A 66 -7.87 2.89 -6.06
N ASN A 67 -8.09 3.99 -6.79
CA ASN A 67 -7.95 4.02 -8.23
C ASN A 67 -6.51 3.75 -8.68
N LEU A 68 -5.51 4.29 -7.97
CA LEU A 68 -4.10 3.98 -8.21
C LEU A 68 -3.77 2.51 -7.90
N GLN A 69 -4.33 1.97 -6.82
CA GLN A 69 -4.17 0.56 -6.47
C GLN A 69 -4.76 -0.39 -7.52
N ILE A 70 -5.93 -0.07 -8.10
CA ILE A 70 -6.56 -0.86 -9.17
C ILE A 70 -5.67 -0.89 -10.42
N LYS A 71 -4.97 0.21 -10.70
CA LYS A 71 -4.00 0.32 -11.81
C LYS A 71 -2.66 -0.36 -11.51
N GLY A 72 -2.43 -0.82 -10.29
CA GLY A 72 -1.16 -1.42 -9.86
C GLY A 72 0.00 -0.46 -9.67
N ASP A 73 -0.27 0.85 -9.65
CA ASP A 73 0.74 1.88 -9.48
C ASP A 73 1.09 2.07 -8.00
N ASN A 74 1.84 1.12 -7.46
CA ASN A 74 2.25 1.10 -6.07
C ASN A 74 3.13 2.32 -5.69
N GLU A 75 3.92 2.84 -6.63
CA GLU A 75 4.81 3.99 -6.39
C GLU A 75 3.98 5.26 -6.24
N ALA A 76 3.01 5.48 -7.13
CA ALA A 76 2.09 6.59 -7.00
C ALA A 76 1.25 6.50 -5.73
N VAL A 77 0.81 5.31 -5.33
CA VAL A 77 0.09 5.12 -4.06
C VAL A 77 0.92 5.60 -2.87
N VAL A 78 2.18 5.16 -2.76
CA VAL A 78 3.03 5.55 -1.64
C VAL A 78 3.38 7.03 -1.69
N ARG A 79 3.70 7.56 -2.87
CA ARG A 79 4.00 8.99 -3.07
C ARG A 79 2.85 9.88 -2.59
N GLU A 80 1.62 9.55 -2.99
CA GLU A 80 0.43 10.30 -2.58
C GLU A 80 0.14 10.16 -1.08
N LEU A 81 0.34 8.96 -0.51
CA LEU A 81 0.23 8.76 0.94
C LEU A 81 1.25 9.61 1.72
N GLU A 82 2.49 9.69 1.23
CA GLU A 82 3.53 10.53 1.82
C GLU A 82 3.14 12.01 1.75
N GLU A 83 2.66 12.47 0.61
CA GLU A 83 2.21 13.85 0.42
C GLU A 83 1.05 14.19 1.36
N TYR A 84 0.01 13.36 1.41
CA TYR A 84 -1.12 13.57 2.33
C TYR A 84 -0.65 13.59 3.78
N TYR A 85 0.21 12.65 4.17
CA TYR A 85 0.76 12.60 5.51
C TYR A 85 1.55 13.88 5.84
N ARG A 86 2.43 14.35 4.95
CA ARG A 86 3.23 15.57 5.15
C ARG A 86 2.35 16.83 5.27
N ASN A 87 1.21 16.85 4.59
CA ASN A 87 0.27 17.96 4.60
C ASN A 87 -0.77 17.91 5.74
N LEU A 88 -0.76 16.89 6.61
CA LEU A 88 -1.61 16.87 7.80
C LEU A 88 -1.22 17.97 8.79
N ASP A 89 -2.22 18.70 9.30
CA ASP A 89 -2.03 19.65 10.40
C ASP A 89 -1.63 18.94 11.71
N ASP A 90 -2.38 17.88 12.07
CA ASP A 90 -2.05 16.99 13.20
C ASP A 90 -1.61 15.62 12.68
N LYS A 91 -0.30 15.36 12.74
CA LYS A 91 0.30 14.10 12.33
C LYS A 91 0.29 13.04 13.43
N THR A 92 -0.04 13.36 14.69
CA THR A 92 0.21 12.50 15.86
C THR A 92 -0.30 11.08 15.68
N ARG A 93 -1.59 10.92 15.32
CA ARG A 93 -2.19 9.59 15.12
C ARG A 93 -1.69 8.91 13.86
N ALA A 94 -1.49 9.66 12.77
CA ALA A 94 -0.98 9.13 11.52
C ALA A 94 0.44 8.57 11.68
N THR A 95 1.32 9.34 12.32
CA THR A 95 2.69 8.98 12.66
C THR A 95 2.74 7.65 13.42
N LEU A 96 1.96 7.50 14.50
CA LEU A 96 1.96 6.26 15.29
C LEU A 96 1.55 5.03 14.47
N ARG A 97 0.53 5.17 13.61
CA ARG A 97 0.03 4.07 12.77
C ARG A 97 1.01 3.70 11.66
N ILE A 98 1.56 4.69 10.95
CA ILE A 98 2.55 4.46 9.90
C ILE A 98 3.78 3.80 10.50
N GLN A 99 4.31 4.31 11.62
CA GLN A 99 5.46 3.68 12.29
C GLN A 99 5.17 2.25 12.71
N SER A 100 3.96 1.96 13.21
CA SER A 100 3.58 0.59 13.57
C SER A 100 3.58 -0.33 12.34
N ALA A 101 3.06 0.14 11.22
CA ALA A 101 3.07 -0.61 9.96
C ALA A 101 4.50 -0.83 9.45
N CYS A 102 5.34 0.21 9.44
CA CYS A 102 6.75 0.11 9.06
C CYS A 102 7.51 -0.89 9.95
N ARG A 103 7.29 -0.87 11.27
CA ARG A 103 7.91 -1.84 12.18
C ARG A 103 7.48 -3.28 11.90
N ALA A 104 6.20 -3.51 11.67
CA ALA A 104 5.68 -4.85 11.34
C ALA A 104 6.28 -5.37 10.02
N ILE A 105 6.41 -4.50 9.02
CA ILE A 105 7.02 -4.84 7.73
C ILE A 105 8.52 -5.13 7.92
N LEU A 106 9.26 -4.25 8.59
CA LEU A 106 10.71 -4.44 8.82
C LEU A 106 11.02 -5.67 9.69
N SER A 107 10.14 -6.01 10.65
CA SER A 107 10.32 -7.22 11.46
C SER A 107 10.15 -8.51 10.66
N GLU A 108 9.23 -8.50 9.69
CA GLU A 108 9.00 -9.63 8.78
C GLU A 108 10.18 -9.82 7.81
N GLU A 109 10.80 -8.72 7.38
CA GLU A 109 11.77 -8.72 6.29
C GLU A 109 13.24 -8.77 6.76
N ILE A 110 13.51 -8.36 8.00
CA ILE A 110 14.85 -8.37 8.60
C ILE A 110 14.85 -9.35 9.78
N ASN A 111 14.28 -8.90 10.91
CA ASN A 111 14.00 -9.67 12.12
C ASN A 111 13.39 -8.73 13.17
N GLN A 112 12.83 -9.31 14.23
CA GLN A 112 12.26 -8.58 15.35
C GLN A 112 13.31 -7.77 16.14
N SER A 113 14.52 -8.32 16.34
CA SER A 113 15.57 -7.70 17.16
C SER A 113 15.99 -6.31 16.65
N SER A 114 16.13 -6.14 15.34
CA SER A 114 16.46 -4.86 14.70
C SER A 114 15.36 -3.81 14.88
N VAL A 115 14.10 -4.24 14.97
CA VAL A 115 12.95 -3.36 15.26
C VAL A 115 12.88 -3.01 16.75
N ASP A 116 13.19 -3.94 17.64
CA ASP A 116 13.24 -3.70 19.09
C ASP A 116 14.32 -2.67 19.47
N GLU A 117 15.44 -2.66 18.75
CA GLU A 117 16.47 -1.63 18.89
C GLU A 117 15.92 -0.25 18.51
N LEU A 118 15.19 -0.13 17.39
CA LEU A 118 14.55 1.12 16.97
C LEU A 118 13.51 1.60 18.00
N ILE A 119 12.74 0.68 18.59
CA ILE A 119 11.79 0.99 19.68
C ILE A 119 12.57 1.49 20.90
N THR A 120 13.67 0.82 21.27
CA THR A 120 14.52 1.19 22.40
C THR A 120 15.17 2.57 22.21
N MET A 121 15.60 2.91 20.99
CA MET A 121 16.08 4.25 20.68
C MET A 121 14.98 5.30 20.94
N LYS A 122 13.76 5.03 20.50
CA LYS A 122 12.63 5.93 20.72
C LYS A 122 12.28 6.09 22.21
N THR A 123 12.31 5.01 23.00
CA THR A 123 12.05 5.09 24.45
C THR A 123 13.17 5.81 25.21
N LYS A 124 14.41 5.74 24.71
CA LYS A 124 15.57 6.51 25.20
C LYS A 124 15.62 7.95 24.69
N MET A 125 14.55 8.44 24.08
CA MET A 125 14.44 9.81 23.57
C MET A 125 15.51 10.15 22.53
N ALA A 126 15.92 9.17 21.71
CA ALA A 126 16.80 9.43 20.58
C ALA A 126 16.24 10.53 19.67
N THR A 127 17.12 11.31 19.09
CA THR A 127 16.77 12.41 18.20
C THR A 127 16.07 11.89 16.93
N SER A 128 15.27 12.74 16.30
CA SER A 128 14.62 12.40 15.02
C SER A 128 15.64 12.00 13.96
N LEU A 129 16.83 12.61 13.95
CA LEU A 129 17.90 12.26 13.01
C LEU A 129 18.44 10.84 13.25
N GLU A 130 18.70 10.46 14.51
CA GLU A 130 19.15 9.12 14.86
C GLU A 130 18.11 8.06 14.49
N LEU A 131 16.82 8.32 14.75
CA LEU A 131 15.73 7.43 14.39
C LEU A 131 15.61 7.29 12.87
N VAL A 132 15.68 8.39 12.12
CA VAL A 132 15.65 8.37 10.65
C VAL A 132 16.83 7.59 10.08
N ASN A 133 18.04 7.83 10.58
CA ASN A 133 19.24 7.11 10.14
C ASN A 133 19.11 5.61 10.42
N LYS A 134 18.58 5.24 11.60
CA LYS A 134 18.31 3.84 11.91
C LYS A 134 17.33 3.23 10.92
N VAL A 135 16.19 3.89 10.64
CA VAL A 135 15.19 3.41 9.68
C VAL A 135 15.79 3.22 8.29
N LYS A 136 16.55 4.21 7.78
CA LYS A 136 17.25 4.09 6.48
C LYS A 136 18.21 2.90 6.46
N SER A 137 18.99 2.71 7.53
CA SER A 137 19.89 1.56 7.66
C SER A 137 19.15 0.22 7.67
N LEU A 138 17.96 0.16 8.28
CA LEU A 138 17.11 -1.03 8.21
C LEU A 138 16.67 -1.30 6.78
N PHE A 139 16.17 -0.30 6.04
CA PHE A 139 15.79 -0.47 4.64
C PHE A 139 16.96 -0.89 3.74
N GLN A 140 18.17 -0.39 3.98
CA GLN A 140 19.39 -0.85 3.29
C GLN A 140 19.72 -2.32 3.55
N SER A 141 19.27 -2.87 4.68
CA SER A 141 19.49 -4.28 5.06
C SER A 141 18.42 -5.22 4.49
N VAL A 142 17.36 -4.68 3.89
CA VAL A 142 16.30 -5.46 3.27
C VAL A 142 16.78 -6.01 1.93
N LYS A 143 16.57 -7.31 1.69
CA LYS A 143 17.00 -7.97 0.45
C LYS A 143 16.06 -7.73 -0.72
N ARG A 144 14.76 -7.57 -0.47
CA ARG A 144 13.77 -7.40 -1.54
C ARG A 144 13.65 -5.93 -1.94
N SER A 145 13.84 -5.66 -3.23
CA SER A 145 13.77 -4.30 -3.78
C SER A 145 12.35 -3.71 -3.77
N ASP A 146 11.29 -4.53 -3.73
CA ASP A 146 9.90 -4.07 -3.73
C ASP A 146 9.46 -3.42 -2.41
N ILE A 147 10.32 -3.45 -1.38
CA ILE A 147 10.09 -2.81 -0.08
C ILE A 147 10.65 -1.40 -0.04
N SER A 148 11.67 -1.06 -0.84
CA SER A 148 12.25 0.30 -0.83
C SER A 148 11.22 1.37 -1.23
N ILE A 149 10.20 0.98 -1.98
CA ILE A 149 9.06 1.82 -2.36
C ILE A 149 8.38 2.49 -1.15
N ILE A 150 8.37 1.83 0.01
CA ILE A 150 7.71 2.33 1.22
C ILE A 150 8.64 3.13 2.14
N GLU A 151 9.95 3.11 1.87
CA GLU A 151 10.96 3.79 2.69
C GLU A 151 10.65 5.28 2.90
N PRO A 152 10.30 6.07 1.86
CA PRO A 152 10.08 7.52 2.03
C PRO A 152 8.99 7.85 3.06
N LEU A 153 7.85 7.14 3.01
CA LEU A 153 6.76 7.32 3.96
C LEU A 153 7.16 6.89 5.38
N CYS A 154 7.91 5.79 5.51
CA CYS A 154 8.43 5.36 6.80
C CYS A 154 9.40 6.39 7.39
N VAL A 155 10.33 6.92 6.59
CA VAL A 155 11.25 7.98 6.99
C VAL A 155 10.50 9.24 7.43
N ALA A 156 9.50 9.69 6.65
CA ALA A 156 8.66 10.85 6.99
C ALA A 156 7.95 10.68 8.35
N ALA A 157 7.56 9.46 8.69
CA ALA A 157 6.96 9.14 9.98
C ALA A 157 7.95 9.27 11.14
N TYR A 158 9.25 9.04 10.92
CA TYR A 158 10.27 9.18 11.95
C TYR A 158 10.88 10.59 12.06
N GLU A 159 10.86 11.39 10.98
CA GLU A 159 11.26 12.81 10.99
C GLU A 159 10.47 13.64 12.02
N ASN A 160 9.16 13.36 12.13
CA ASN A 160 8.24 14.08 13.01
C ASN A 160 8.03 13.40 14.37
N SER A 161 8.87 12.41 14.73
CA SER A 161 8.78 11.69 16.02
C SER A 161 9.22 12.48 17.23
N HIS A 162 9.10 13.82 17.17
CA HIS A 162 9.69 14.70 18.15
C HIS A 162 9.30 14.27 19.57
N VAL A 163 10.30 13.89 20.34
CA VAL A 163 10.23 13.89 21.80
C VAL A 163 10.60 15.32 22.19
N PRO A 164 9.70 16.11 22.81
CA PRO A 164 10.06 17.44 23.26
C PRO A 164 11.27 17.34 24.19
N THR A 165 12.41 17.89 23.76
CA THR A 165 13.58 18.05 24.62
C THR A 165 13.49 19.42 25.29
N VAL A 166 14.08 19.55 26.49
CA VAL A 166 14.03 20.80 27.30
C VAL A 166 14.59 22.02 26.55
N ASN A 167 15.34 21.82 25.46
CA ASN A 167 15.94 22.86 24.64
C ASN A 167 15.26 23.11 23.27
N ASP A 168 14.10 22.51 22.98
CA ASP A 168 13.50 22.66 21.64
C ASP A 168 12.89 24.07 21.45
N SER A 169 13.61 24.93 20.73
CA SER A 169 13.31 26.37 20.57
C SER A 169 11.98 26.65 19.82
N ARG A 170 11.35 25.62 19.25
CA ARG A 170 10.04 25.72 18.58
C ARG A 170 8.86 25.93 19.55
N GLN A 171 9.04 25.67 20.84
CA GLN A 171 8.04 25.99 21.87
C GLN A 171 8.06 27.48 22.27
N LEU A 172 9.18 28.18 22.10
CA LEU A 172 9.35 29.57 22.54
C LEU A 172 8.63 30.60 21.64
N SER A 173 8.18 30.23 20.44
CA SER A 173 7.50 31.17 19.52
C SER A 173 5.98 31.11 19.53
N LYS A 174 5.36 30.09 20.15
CA LYS A 174 3.88 29.95 20.17
C LYS A 174 3.19 30.61 21.36
N GLY A 175 3.93 31.30 22.23
CA GLY A 175 3.41 31.96 23.44
C GLY A 175 3.41 33.50 23.41
N LYS A 176 3.39 34.14 22.24
CA LYS A 176 3.22 35.60 22.12
C LYS A 176 2.16 35.93 21.06
N LYS A 177 0.89 35.84 21.45
CA LYS A 177 -0.19 36.73 20.99
C LYS A 177 -1.21 36.87 22.12
#